data_AF-A0A925R910-F1
#
_entry.id   AF-A0A925R910-F1
#
_cell.length_a   1.000
_cell.length_b   1.000
_cell.length_c   1.000
_cell.angle_alpha   90.00
_cell.angle_beta   90.00
_cell.angle_gamma   90.00
#
_symmetry.space_group_name_H-M   'P 1'
#
loop_
_entity.id
_entity.type
_entity.pdbx_description
1 polymer ?
#
loop_
_entity_poly.entity_id
_entity_poly.type
_entity_poly.pdbx_seq_one_letter_code
_entity_poly.pdbx_strand_id
1 'polypeptide(L)'
;MKSKKTITVLVLIIAILSLIASIMGIFSNGGTGAYTIESFRGEMVKIYGLGLYKIDSVSVAAQGIAQDIVTLLIGIPLLLISLSLARKGQLKGRLLLTGTLAYFLYTYISYVFLWMYNPMFIVYVVLMSASFFAFTIQMLSFDVEKLKGSFNEKLPVKIIGGFQIFLGCALFFMWIGKIIP
;
A
#
# COMPACT_ATOMS: atom_id res chain seq x y z
N MET A 1 -6.34 -11.47 20.55
CA MET A 1 -5.80 -11.94 19.25
C MET A 1 -5.51 -13.43 19.38
N LYS A 2 -6.23 -14.28 18.64
CA LYS A 2 -6.01 -15.74 18.65
C LYS A 2 -4.68 -16.15 17.97
N SER A 3 -4.24 -15.41 16.94
CA SER A 3 -3.06 -15.77 16.12
C SER A 3 -1.86 -14.80 16.29
N LYS A 4 -1.50 -14.45 17.53
CA LYS A 4 -0.46 -13.43 17.82
C LYS A 4 0.91 -13.75 17.20
N LYS A 5 1.34 -15.01 17.29
CA LYS A 5 2.66 -15.45 16.79
C LYS A 5 2.74 -15.33 15.26
N THR A 6 1.75 -15.87 14.56
CA THR A 6 1.66 -15.82 13.09
C THR A 6 1.64 -14.38 12.57
N ILE A 7 0.81 -13.51 13.15
CA ILE A 7 0.75 -12.09 12.74
C ILE A 7 2.09 -11.40 12.97
N THR A 8 2.77 -11.68 14.09
CA THR A 8 4.08 -11.07 14.37
C THR A 8 5.11 -11.47 13.32
N VAL A 9 5.16 -12.76 12.95
CA VAL A 9 6.08 -13.25 11.91
C VAL A 9 5.78 -12.60 10.57
N LEU A 10 4.51 -12.58 10.13
CA LEU A 10 4.11 -11.96 8.87
C LEU A 10 4.45 -10.46 8.83
N VAL A 11 4.18 -9.74 9.91
CA VAL A 11 4.48 -8.30 10.01
C VAL A 11 6.00 -8.04 9.93
N LEU A 12 6.82 -8.87 10.58
CA LEU A 12 8.27 -8.74 10.50
C LEU A 12 8.79 -9.02 9.08
N ILE A 13 8.24 -10.02 8.40
CA ILE A 13 8.56 -10.29 6.99
C ILE A 13 8.18 -9.08 6.13
N ILE A 14 6.97 -8.52 6.31
CA ILE A 14 6.51 -7.34 5.57
C ILE A 14 7.45 -6.16 5.83
N ALA A 15 7.77 -5.87 7.09
CA ALA A 15 8.66 -4.76 7.45
C ALA A 15 10.05 -4.89 6.82
N ILE A 16 10.66 -6.07 6.86
CA ILE A 16 12.01 -6.29 6.30
C ILE A 16 11.97 -6.20 4.78
N LEU A 17 11.05 -6.90 4.12
CA LEU A 17 10.99 -6.92 2.67
C LEU A 17 10.59 -5.57 2.09
N SER A 18 9.66 -4.84 2.74
CA SER A 18 9.28 -3.49 2.33
C SER A 18 10.41 -2.49 2.50
N LEU A 19 11.21 -2.61 3.57
CA LEU A 19 12.41 -1.80 3.77
C LEU A 19 13.39 -1.96 2.60
N ILE A 20 13.68 -3.20 2.22
CA ILE A 20 14.59 -3.50 1.10
C ILE A 20 13.98 -2.99 -0.21
N ALA A 21 12.70 -3.28 -0.47
CA ALA A 21 12.02 -2.84 -1.69
C ALA A 21 12.04 -1.32 -1.84
N SER A 22 11.72 -0.56 -0.79
CA SER A 22 11.67 0.89 -0.84
C SER A 22 13.05 1.54 -0.90
N ILE A 23 14.06 1.00 -0.20
CA ILE A 23 15.45 1.48 -0.36
C ILE A 23 15.91 1.27 -1.80
N MET A 24 15.66 0.09 -2.38
CA MET A 24 16.03 -0.19 -3.76
C MET A 24 15.27 0.68 -4.76
N GLY A 25 13.97 0.94 -4.53
CA GLY A 25 13.17 1.81 -5.38
C GLY A 25 13.64 3.27 -5.36
N ILE A 26 14.05 3.79 -4.20
CA ILE A 26 14.49 5.19 -4.05
C ILE A 26 15.91 5.42 -4.55
N PHE A 27 16.85 4.53 -4.23
CA PHE A 27 18.29 4.78 -4.42
C PHE A 27 18.91 4.11 -5.65
N SER A 28 18.15 3.30 -6.37
CA SER A 28 18.65 2.70 -7.61
C SER A 28 18.76 3.74 -8.72
N ASN A 29 19.96 3.89 -9.28
CA ASN A 29 20.26 4.94 -10.27
C ASN A 29 20.86 4.38 -11.58
N GLY A 30 20.95 3.07 -11.75
CA GLY A 30 21.53 2.47 -12.96
C GLY A 30 20.63 2.65 -14.19
N GLY A 31 21.19 3.05 -15.33
CA GLY A 31 20.44 3.19 -16.58
C GLY A 31 21.06 4.18 -17.56
N THR A 32 20.42 4.35 -18.71
CA THR A 32 20.88 5.24 -19.80
C THR A 32 20.27 6.64 -19.73
N GLY A 33 19.37 6.89 -18.76
CA GLY A 33 18.64 8.15 -18.63
C GLY A 33 17.31 8.15 -19.40
N ALA A 34 16.53 9.22 -19.22
CA ALA A 34 15.19 9.32 -19.78
C ALA A 34 15.20 9.38 -21.31
N TYR A 35 14.28 8.66 -21.95
CA TYR A 35 14.08 8.63 -23.41
C TYR A 35 12.58 8.58 -23.74
N THR A 36 12.22 8.84 -24.98
CA THR A 36 10.81 8.87 -25.41
C THR A 36 10.53 7.71 -26.35
N ILE A 37 9.36 7.09 -26.19
CA ILE A 37 8.84 6.07 -27.09
C ILE A 37 7.46 6.47 -27.58
N GLU A 38 7.09 6.02 -28.77
CA GLU A 38 5.71 6.08 -29.24
C GLU A 38 4.96 4.84 -28.71
N SER A 39 3.84 5.06 -28.04
CA SER A 39 2.99 3.97 -27.56
C SER A 39 2.19 3.34 -28.70
N PHE A 40 1.60 2.17 -28.45
CA PHE A 40 0.68 1.52 -29.39
C PHE A 40 -0.57 2.36 -29.72
N ARG A 41 -0.83 3.44 -28.98
CA ARG A 41 -1.92 4.39 -29.22
C ARG A 41 -1.49 5.61 -30.06
N GLY A 42 -0.23 5.65 -30.51
CA GLY A 42 0.36 6.82 -31.18
C GLY A 42 0.72 7.97 -30.24
N GLU A 43 0.64 7.76 -28.92
CA GLU A 43 0.99 8.78 -27.93
C GLU A 43 2.48 8.70 -27.60
N MET A 44 3.15 9.86 -27.56
CA MET A 44 4.55 9.96 -27.15
C MET A 44 4.67 9.90 -25.63
N VAL A 45 5.31 8.86 -25.12
CA VAL A 45 5.50 8.61 -23.68
C VAL A 45 6.96 8.75 -23.32
N LYS A 46 7.24 9.60 -22.32
CA LYS A 46 8.59 9.75 -21.75
C LYS A 46 8.84 8.66 -20.71
N ILE A 47 9.84 7.82 -20.95
CA ILE A 47 10.31 6.74 -20.08
C ILE A 47 11.37 7.27 -19.12
N TYR A 48 11.34 6.80 -17.87
CA TYR A 48 12.20 7.29 -16.80
C TYR A 48 13.68 6.88 -17.00
N GLY A 49 13.93 5.64 -17.43
CA GLY A 49 15.24 5.19 -17.91
C GLY A 49 16.33 5.02 -16.83
N LEU A 50 15.97 5.11 -15.55
CA LEU A 50 16.89 4.98 -14.41
C LEU A 50 16.36 4.04 -13.33
N GLY A 51 17.27 3.33 -12.69
CA GLY A 51 17.01 2.55 -11.50
C GLY A 51 16.08 1.36 -11.69
N LEU A 52 15.33 1.06 -10.63
CA LEU A 52 14.35 -0.02 -10.56
C LEU A 52 13.14 0.26 -11.46
N TYR A 53 12.80 1.54 -11.65
CA TYR A 53 11.69 2.04 -12.45
C TYR A 53 12.08 2.41 -13.89
N LYS A 54 13.21 1.89 -14.39
CA LYS A 54 13.80 2.30 -15.67
C LYS A 54 12.90 2.07 -16.91
N ILE A 55 11.94 1.14 -16.82
CA ILE A 55 11.04 0.78 -17.92
C ILE A 55 9.69 1.51 -17.79
N ASP A 56 9.44 2.14 -16.64
CA ASP A 56 8.19 2.86 -16.40
C ASP A 56 8.22 4.27 -17.01
N SER A 57 7.05 4.80 -17.31
CA SER A 57 6.91 6.22 -17.65
C SER A 57 7.39 7.11 -16.50
N VAL A 58 7.83 8.33 -16.80
CA VAL A 58 8.26 9.30 -15.78
C VAL A 58 7.17 9.53 -14.71
N SER A 59 5.90 9.54 -15.11
CA SER A 59 4.77 9.71 -14.18
C SER A 59 4.61 8.53 -13.22
N VAL A 60 4.73 7.30 -13.73
CA VAL A 60 4.62 6.09 -12.92
C VAL A 60 5.83 5.95 -12.00
N ALA A 61 7.04 6.19 -12.51
CA ALA A 61 8.26 6.17 -11.70
C ALA A 61 8.21 7.20 -10.56
N ALA A 62 7.73 8.42 -10.82
CA ALA A 62 7.57 9.45 -9.79
C ALA A 62 6.58 9.03 -8.69
N GLN A 63 5.44 8.45 -9.08
CA GLN A 63 4.47 7.90 -8.12
C GLN A 63 5.09 6.78 -7.30
N GLY A 64 5.91 5.92 -7.93
CA GLY A 64 6.51 4.81 -7.23
C GLY A 64 7.59 5.18 -6.23
N ILE A 65 8.48 6.09 -6.62
CA ILE A 65 9.48 6.65 -5.69
C ILE A 65 8.78 7.37 -4.53
N ALA A 66 7.73 8.16 -4.79
CA ALA A 66 6.96 8.81 -3.73
C ALA A 66 6.30 7.78 -2.80
N GLN A 67 5.71 6.72 -3.35
CA GLN A 67 5.11 5.63 -2.59
C GLN A 67 6.15 4.91 -1.71
N ASP A 68 7.35 4.68 -2.22
CA ASP A 68 8.45 4.07 -1.46
C ASP A 68 8.92 4.96 -0.30
N ILE A 69 9.02 6.28 -0.53
CA ILE A 69 9.37 7.24 0.52
C ILE A 69 8.32 7.20 1.64
N VAL A 70 7.04 7.20 1.29
CA VAL A 70 5.94 7.11 2.27
C VAL A 70 5.97 5.77 2.99
N THR A 71 6.23 4.67 2.27
CA THR A 71 6.32 3.34 2.86
C THR A 71 7.46 3.27 3.87
N LEU A 72 8.62 3.82 3.52
CA LEU A 72 9.81 3.83 4.35
C LEU A 72 9.64 4.69 5.61
N LEU A 73 9.16 5.93 5.46
CA LEU A 73 9.12 6.92 6.53
C LEU A 73 7.86 6.84 7.40
N ILE A 74 6.75 6.34 6.85
CA ILE A 74 5.44 6.33 7.53
C ILE A 74 4.92 4.90 7.64
N GLY A 75 4.89 4.15 6.53
CA GLY A 75 4.32 2.80 6.48
C GLY A 75 4.96 1.83 7.48
N ILE A 76 6.27 1.66 7.40
CA ILE A 76 7.03 0.72 8.25
C ILE A 76 6.98 1.14 9.73
N PRO A 77 7.25 2.40 10.12
CA PRO A 77 7.11 2.82 11.53
C PRO A 77 5.69 2.59 12.06
N LEU A 78 4.66 2.94 11.28
CA LEU A 78 3.27 2.73 11.68
C LEU A 78 2.94 1.25 11.85
N LEU A 79 3.48 0.38 10.99
CA LEU A 79 3.30 -1.07 11.07
C LEU A 79 3.89 -1.64 12.37
N LEU A 80 5.08 -1.21 12.75
CA LEU A 80 5.74 -1.67 13.97
C LEU A 80 5.08 -1.12 15.24
N ILE A 81 4.71 0.16 15.25
CA ILE A 81 4.00 0.81 16.36
C ILE A 81 2.64 0.14 16.57
N SER A 82 1.87 -0.05 15.49
CA SER A 82 0.55 -0.67 15.55
C SER A 82 0.62 -2.13 15.99
N LEU A 83 1.64 -2.89 15.56
CA LEU A 83 1.88 -4.24 16.07
C LEU A 83 2.13 -4.25 17.57
N SER A 84 2.97 -3.34 18.09
CA SER A 84 3.25 -3.22 19.52
C SER A 84 1.98 -2.95 20.34
N LEU A 85 1.15 -1.99 19.89
CA LEU A 85 -0.12 -1.66 20.54
C LEU A 85 -1.14 -2.81 20.45
N ALA A 86 -1.21 -3.49 19.30
CA ALA A 86 -2.08 -4.65 19.12
C ALA A 86 -1.68 -5.82 20.03
N ARG A 87 -0.37 -6.04 20.23
CA ARG A 87 0.15 -7.08 21.14
C ARG A 87 -0.18 -6.81 22.60
N LYS A 88 -0.21 -5.53 23.00
CA LYS A 88 -0.69 -5.07 24.32
C LYS A 88 -2.21 -5.26 24.52
N GLY A 89 -2.93 -5.74 23.51
CA GLY A 89 -4.37 -6.01 23.59
C GLY A 89 -5.25 -4.79 23.35
N GLN A 90 -4.67 -3.65 22.98
CA GLN A 90 -5.43 -2.43 22.74
C GLN A 90 -6.25 -2.53 21.46
N LEU A 91 -7.54 -2.22 21.52
CA LEU A 91 -8.41 -2.22 20.35
C LEU A 91 -7.94 -1.22 19.28
N LYS A 92 -7.55 0.00 19.70
CA LYS A 92 -6.97 1.02 18.81
C LYS A 92 -5.77 0.50 18.04
N GLY A 93 -4.85 -0.20 18.71
CA GLY A 93 -3.68 -0.82 18.08
C GLY A 93 -4.07 -1.88 17.05
N ARG A 94 -5.08 -2.71 17.36
CA ARG A 94 -5.58 -3.72 16.41
C ARG A 94 -6.21 -3.09 15.17
N LEU A 95 -7.03 -2.05 15.34
CA LEU A 95 -7.65 -1.33 14.23
C LEU A 95 -6.58 -0.65 13.36
N LEU A 96 -5.63 0.03 14.00
CA LEU A 96 -4.51 0.68 13.31
C LEU A 96 -3.69 -0.34 12.51
N LEU A 97 -3.33 -1.47 13.13
CA LEU A 97 -2.59 -2.54 12.46
C LEU A 97 -3.33 -3.08 11.24
N THR A 98 -4.65 -3.23 11.35
CA THR A 98 -5.49 -3.72 10.24
C THR A 98 -5.49 -2.73 9.08
N GLY A 99 -5.65 -1.43 9.36
CA GLY A 99 -5.57 -0.37 8.34
C GLY A 99 -4.18 -0.29 7.71
N THR A 100 -3.12 -0.41 8.48
CA THR A 100 -1.75 -0.42 7.95
C THR A 100 -1.49 -1.65 7.07
N LEU A 101 -1.96 -2.83 7.47
CA LEU A 101 -1.87 -4.04 6.63
C LEU A 101 -2.66 -3.88 5.33
N ALA A 102 -3.82 -3.22 5.36
CA ALA A 102 -4.59 -2.91 4.15
C ALA A 102 -3.83 -1.97 3.21
N TYR A 103 -3.14 -0.96 3.76
CA TYR A 103 -2.24 -0.08 2.99
C TYR A 103 -1.15 -0.90 2.28
N PHE A 104 -0.42 -1.74 3.01
CA PHE A 104 0.63 -2.57 2.41
C PHE A 104 0.09 -3.54 1.35
N LEU A 105 -1.08 -4.14 1.61
CA LEU A 105 -1.76 -5.00 0.65
C LEU A 105 -2.09 -4.23 -0.64
N TYR A 106 -2.70 -3.05 -0.53
CA TYR A 106 -3.05 -2.22 -1.69
C TYR A 106 -1.81 -1.79 -2.49
N THR A 107 -0.75 -1.35 -1.80
CA THR A 107 0.52 -0.97 -2.41
C THR A 107 1.11 -2.12 -3.22
N TYR A 108 1.25 -3.30 -2.63
CA TYR A 108 1.92 -4.41 -3.31
C TYR A 108 1.03 -5.16 -4.30
N ILE A 109 -0.30 -5.08 -4.19
CA ILE A 109 -1.20 -5.42 -5.30
C ILE A 109 -0.90 -4.53 -6.50
N SER A 110 -0.78 -3.22 -6.29
CA SER A 110 -0.49 -2.26 -7.36
C SER A 110 0.84 -2.57 -8.04
N TYR A 111 1.88 -2.89 -7.27
CA TYR A 111 3.21 -3.21 -7.81
C TYR A 111 3.22 -4.52 -8.60
N VAL A 112 2.40 -5.51 -8.21
CA VAL A 112 2.30 -6.80 -8.90
C VAL A 112 1.48 -6.71 -10.19
N PHE A 113 0.38 -5.94 -10.20
CA PHE A 113 -0.60 -5.97 -11.28
C PHE A 113 -0.62 -4.74 -12.19
N LEU A 114 -0.13 -3.57 -11.73
CA LEU A 114 -0.24 -2.31 -12.48
C LEU A 114 1.08 -1.87 -13.10
N TRP A 115 2.22 -2.30 -12.56
CA TRP A 115 3.54 -1.77 -12.92
C TRP A 115 4.34 -2.74 -13.79
N MET A 116 5.37 -2.23 -14.45
CA MET A 116 6.26 -3.06 -15.26
C MET A 116 7.08 -4.01 -14.39
N TYR A 117 7.33 -5.21 -14.92
CA TYR A 117 8.18 -6.20 -14.25
C TYR A 117 9.60 -5.66 -14.06
N ASN A 118 10.13 -5.87 -12.86
CA ASN A 118 11.49 -5.51 -12.49
C ASN A 118 12.11 -6.62 -11.60
N PRO A 119 13.41 -6.56 -11.30
CA PRO A 119 14.09 -7.60 -10.50
C PRO A 119 13.49 -7.88 -9.12
N MET A 120 12.73 -6.94 -8.55
CA MET A 120 12.07 -7.08 -7.24
C MET A 120 10.67 -7.70 -7.33
N PHE A 121 10.22 -8.11 -8.52
CA PHE A 121 8.86 -8.64 -8.71
C PHE A 121 8.49 -9.77 -7.74
N ILE A 122 9.37 -10.76 -7.56
CA ILE A 122 9.11 -11.87 -6.63
C ILE A 122 8.98 -11.37 -5.18
N VAL A 123 9.75 -10.34 -4.80
CA VAL A 123 9.64 -9.71 -3.48
C VAL A 123 8.27 -9.05 -3.32
N TYR A 124 7.75 -8.38 -4.35
CA TYR A 124 6.41 -7.80 -4.33
C TYR A 124 5.31 -8.86 -4.20
N VAL A 125 5.44 -10.01 -4.88
CA VAL A 125 4.50 -11.13 -4.74
C VAL A 125 4.49 -11.68 -3.31
N VAL A 126 5.65 -11.85 -2.69
CA VAL A 126 5.76 -12.30 -1.30
C VAL A 126 5.15 -11.26 -0.35
N LEU A 127 5.45 -9.97 -0.56
CA LEU A 127 4.90 -8.87 0.22
C LEU A 127 3.37 -8.77 0.12
N MET A 128 2.83 -8.87 -1.10
CA MET A 128 1.40 -8.91 -1.36
C MET A 128 0.76 -10.10 -0.63
N SER A 129 1.32 -11.30 -0.78
CA SER A 129 0.80 -12.52 -0.17
C SER A 129 0.83 -12.46 1.36
N ALA A 130 1.97 -12.05 1.94
CA ALA A 130 2.10 -11.89 3.38
C ALA A 130 1.12 -10.86 3.94
N SER A 131 0.96 -9.73 3.24
CA SER A 131 0.00 -8.67 3.61
C SER A 131 -1.44 -9.18 3.52
N PHE A 132 -1.78 -9.94 2.48
CA PHE A 132 -3.11 -10.53 2.29
C PHE A 132 -3.49 -11.46 3.44
N PHE A 133 -2.60 -12.40 3.78
CA PHE A 133 -2.86 -13.33 4.88
C PHE A 133 -2.87 -12.62 6.23
N ALA A 134 -1.95 -11.69 6.49
CA ALA A 134 -1.93 -10.93 7.74
C ALA A 134 -3.20 -10.08 7.90
N PHE A 135 -3.62 -9.38 6.84
CA PHE A 135 -4.85 -8.59 6.81
C PHE A 135 -6.07 -9.47 7.06
N THR A 136 -6.20 -10.59 6.34
CA THR A 136 -7.33 -11.52 6.47
C THR A 136 -7.43 -12.11 7.87
N ILE A 137 -6.31 -12.60 8.44
CA ILE A 137 -6.28 -13.14 9.81
C ILE A 137 -6.71 -12.07 10.82
N GLN A 138 -6.26 -10.82 10.63
CA GLN A 138 -6.59 -9.74 11.54
C GLN A 138 -8.05 -9.30 11.41
N MET A 139 -8.58 -9.18 10.18
CA MET A 139 -9.99 -8.88 9.91
C MET A 139 -10.92 -9.92 10.54
N LEU A 140 -10.63 -11.21 10.35
CA LEU A 140 -11.40 -12.32 10.92
C LEU A 140 -11.29 -12.42 12.45
N SER A 141 -10.35 -11.70 13.07
CA SER A 141 -10.16 -11.72 14.52
C SER A 141 -11.08 -10.75 15.28
N PHE A 142 -11.80 -9.87 14.58
CA PHE A 142 -12.71 -8.91 15.19
C PHE A 142 -14.08 -9.54 15.46
N ASP A 143 -14.59 -9.28 16.66
CA ASP A 143 -15.96 -9.58 17.05
C ASP A 143 -16.78 -8.31 16.79
N VAL A 144 -17.53 -8.29 15.68
CA VAL A 144 -18.23 -7.10 15.17
C VAL A 144 -19.31 -6.65 16.15
N GLU A 145 -19.95 -7.57 16.86
CA GLU A 145 -20.99 -7.27 17.83
C GLU A 145 -20.40 -6.52 19.03
N LYS A 146 -19.27 -6.99 19.56
CA LYS A 146 -18.56 -6.32 20.66
C LYS A 146 -17.89 -5.01 20.23
N LEU A 147 -17.57 -4.88 18.95
CA LEU A 147 -16.94 -3.67 18.41
C LEU A 147 -17.83 -2.44 18.57
N LYS A 148 -19.16 -2.59 18.37
CA LYS A 148 -20.13 -1.48 18.47
C LYS A 148 -20.06 -0.78 19.82
N GLY A 149 -20.00 -1.54 20.91
CA GLY A 149 -19.91 -1.00 22.27
C GLY A 149 -18.56 -0.38 22.63
N SER A 150 -17.56 -0.46 21.75
CA SER A 150 -16.22 0.10 21.97
C SER A 150 -16.04 1.52 21.41
N PHE A 151 -17.01 2.04 20.66
CA PHE A 151 -16.99 3.38 20.10
C PHE A 151 -17.86 4.34 20.92
N ASN A 152 -17.40 5.58 21.04
CA ASN A 152 -18.16 6.64 21.71
C ASN A 152 -19.33 7.07 20.82
N GLU A 153 -20.50 7.31 21.40
CA GLU A 153 -21.69 7.84 20.70
C GLU A 153 -21.41 9.19 20.00
N LYS A 154 -20.42 9.95 20.49
CA LYS A 154 -19.97 11.22 19.89
C LYS A 154 -19.09 11.05 18.65
N LEU A 155 -18.82 9.82 18.20
CA LEU A 155 -18.04 9.60 16.97
C LEU A 155 -18.79 10.25 15.79
N PRO A 156 -18.15 11.13 15.00
CA PRO A 156 -18.82 11.88 13.94
C PRO A 156 -19.04 11.03 12.68
N VAL A 157 -19.85 9.98 12.80
CA VAL A 157 -20.08 8.97 11.75
C VAL A 157 -20.61 9.58 10.45
N LYS A 158 -21.44 10.64 10.53
CA LYS A 158 -21.96 11.35 9.35
C LYS A 158 -20.88 12.10 8.59
N ILE A 159 -19.92 12.70 9.30
CA ILE A 159 -18.80 13.42 8.66
C ILE A 159 -17.87 12.41 7.97
N ILE A 160 -17.52 11.32 8.66
CA ILE A 160 -16.69 10.26 8.11
C ILE A 160 -17.35 9.65 6.86
N GLY A 161 -18.64 9.30 6.95
CA GLY A 161 -19.41 8.76 5.83
C GLY A 161 -19.52 9.74 4.65
N GLY A 162 -19.83 11.01 4.94
CA GLY A 162 -19.90 12.05 3.92
C GLY A 162 -18.56 12.26 3.19
N PHE A 163 -17.45 12.24 3.94
CA PHE A 163 -16.11 12.32 3.36
C PHE A 163 -15.78 11.11 2.46
N GLN A 164 -16.16 9.90 2.87
CA GLN A 164 -15.98 8.68 2.05
C GLN A 164 -16.80 8.74 0.76
N ILE A 165 -18.07 9.21 0.83
CA ILE A 165 -18.91 9.40 -0.35
C ILE A 165 -18.28 10.45 -1.28
N PHE A 166 -17.82 11.57 -0.74
CA PHE A 166 -17.15 12.61 -1.52
C PHE A 166 -15.92 12.06 -2.26
N LEU A 167 -15.04 11.33 -1.57
CA LEU A 167 -13.88 10.70 -2.20
C LEU A 167 -14.28 9.70 -3.29
N GLY A 168 -15.31 8.90 -3.04
CA GLY A 168 -15.86 7.96 -4.02
C GLY A 168 -16.37 8.67 -5.28
N CYS A 169 -17.14 9.75 -5.12
CA CYS A 169 -17.61 10.57 -6.23
C CYS A 169 -16.45 11.23 -6.99
N ALA A 170 -15.48 11.81 -6.28
CA ALA A 170 -14.33 12.45 -6.91
C ALA A 170 -13.51 11.47 -7.76
N LEU A 171 -13.23 10.27 -7.23
CA LEU A 171 -12.56 9.21 -7.98
C LEU A 171 -13.40 8.75 -9.17
N PHE A 172 -14.71 8.57 -9.00
CA PHE A 172 -15.62 8.18 -10.07
C PHE A 172 -15.57 9.15 -11.25
N PHE A 173 -15.71 10.45 -10.99
CA PHE A 173 -15.66 11.47 -12.06
C PHE A 173 -14.27 11.56 -12.70
N MET A 174 -13.20 11.48 -11.91
CA MET A 174 -11.82 11.46 -12.43
C MET A 174 -11.61 10.31 -13.41
N TRP A 175 -12.04 9.10 -13.06
CA TRP A 175 -11.87 7.93 -13.92
C TRP A 175 -12.82 7.94 -15.12
N ILE A 176 -14.06 8.39 -14.95
CA ILE A 176 -15.00 8.55 -16.07
C ILE A 176 -14.44 9.51 -17.13
N GLY A 177 -13.89 10.65 -16.73
CA GLY A 177 -13.31 11.62 -17.67
C GLY A 177 -12.10 11.08 -18.44
N LYS A 178 -11.49 9.98 -17.97
CA LYS A 178 -10.39 9.30 -18.67
C LYS A 178 -10.86 8.13 -19.54
N ILE A 179 -12.03 7.57 -19.27
CA ILE A 179 -12.55 6.36 -19.93
C ILE A 179 -13.52 6.71 -21.06
N ILE A 180 -14.39 7.71 -20.83
CA ILE A 180 -15.36 8.16 -21.83
C ILE A 180 -14.64 9.01 -22.89
N PRO A 181 -15.00 8.90 -24.18
CA PRO A 181 -14.44 9.70 -25.27
C PRO A 181 -14.55 11.22 -25.07
#